data_AF-A0A0K8PFD7-F1
#
_entry.id   AF-A0A0K8PFD7-F1
#
_cell.length_a   1.000
_cell.length_b   1.000
_cell.length_c   1.000
_cell.angle_alpha   90.00
_cell.angle_beta   90.00
_cell.angle_gamma   90.00
#
_symmetry.space_group_name_H-M   'P 1'
#
loop_
_entity.id
_entity.type
_entity.pdbx_description
1 polymer ?
#
loop_
_entity_poly.entity_id
_entity_poly.type
_entity_poly.pdbx_seq_one_letter_code
_entity_poly.pdbx_strand_id
1 'polypeptide(L)'
;MAAQQRRRRRWAVYVAAGLLVSAALTQVPGLAVGAGVGEAAETPVATTPVPAVPVPTAPVVPPALPAPPDPQPAFGAYLHYGPLGVLRMAEISRWLDGPQPRVGRSYLPGDRWSNIEGAPGFLDAWANWRRERADRMFVLNVPMLERNEEGLSDAEVRALLRRGAAGEFDPHYRRLAERLVESGVPDTILVLGWEMNGITYTHRCGPDPEAWKRYWNRIVTTMRSVPGQRFRFDFTPSRGRDAVPWTDCYPGDATVDIIGMDAYDQPQGLSFDGQVTEPYGLQKHVEFAKEHGKPISYPEWGLFRNGDNPEYMRGMLAWMDVHKPLYHTITDYCPHGVWQCRQNPKAAEVYRTVLSGRSEPEPVPVPVPLPSPVPTPRPVPTAPPHPDCSPLNLGDWVEHWLGGRFCVRFDWWSRFR
;
A
#
# COMPACT_ATOMS: atom_id res chain seq x y z
N MET A 1 -24.34 16.65 -46.86
CA MET A 1 -24.92 15.31 -47.07
C MET A 1 -24.01 14.53 -48.00
N ALA A 2 -23.24 13.58 -47.48
CA ALA A 2 -22.54 12.56 -48.24
C ALA A 2 -22.35 11.36 -47.29
N ALA A 3 -23.00 10.25 -47.63
CA ALA A 3 -23.04 9.04 -46.84
C ALA A 3 -21.75 8.24 -47.01
N GLN A 4 -21.19 7.73 -45.91
CA GLN A 4 -20.07 6.79 -45.97
C GLN A 4 -20.41 5.53 -45.17
N GLN A 5 -20.39 4.42 -45.91
CA GLN A 5 -20.94 3.11 -45.56
C GLN A 5 -20.24 2.45 -44.37
N ARG A 6 -21.08 1.93 -43.46
CA ARG A 6 -20.74 0.92 -42.45
C ARG A 6 -20.27 -0.37 -43.12
N ARG A 7 -18.99 -0.75 -42.95
CA ARG A 7 -18.50 -2.12 -43.20
C ARG A 7 -18.69 -2.96 -41.93
N ARG A 8 -19.71 -3.82 -41.93
CA ARG A 8 -19.85 -4.94 -40.98
C ARG A 8 -18.95 -6.09 -41.43
N ARG A 9 -17.92 -6.42 -40.66
CA ARG A 9 -17.14 -7.67 -40.83
C ARG A 9 -17.77 -8.77 -39.98
N ARG A 10 -18.33 -9.78 -40.65
CA ARG A 10 -18.77 -11.05 -40.08
C ARG A 10 -17.54 -11.91 -39.82
N TRP A 11 -17.33 -12.34 -38.58
CA TRP A 11 -16.36 -13.38 -38.23
C TRP A 11 -17.10 -14.70 -38.14
N ALA A 12 -16.67 -15.66 -38.96
CA ALA A 12 -17.19 -17.02 -38.99
C ALA A 12 -16.60 -17.83 -37.84
N VAL A 13 -17.47 -18.56 -37.15
CA VAL A 13 -17.16 -19.54 -36.11
C VAL A 13 -16.67 -20.82 -36.80
N TYR A 14 -15.50 -21.32 -36.42
CA TYR A 14 -15.08 -22.69 -36.73
C TYR A 14 -15.07 -23.50 -35.44
N VAL A 15 -16.00 -24.46 -35.36
CA VAL A 15 -16.01 -25.55 -34.37
C VAL A 15 -15.25 -26.71 -35.00
N ALA A 16 -14.20 -27.19 -34.34
CA ALA A 16 -13.57 -28.46 -34.65
C ALA A 16 -13.51 -29.31 -33.38
N ALA A 17 -14.34 -30.34 -33.36
CA ALA A 17 -14.31 -31.42 -32.37
C ALA A 17 -13.20 -32.41 -32.72
N GLY A 18 -12.45 -32.86 -31.71
CA GLY A 18 -11.44 -33.90 -31.83
C GLY A 18 -11.28 -34.67 -30.53
N LEU A 19 -12.06 -35.75 -30.40
CA LEU A 19 -11.89 -36.82 -29.42
C LEU A 19 -10.81 -37.78 -29.91
N LEU A 20 -9.78 -38.04 -29.12
CA LEU A 20 -9.07 -39.32 -29.15
C LEU A 20 -8.58 -39.70 -27.74
N VAL A 21 -9.05 -40.88 -27.32
CA VAL A 21 -8.68 -41.67 -26.15
C VAL A 21 -7.32 -42.32 -26.39
N SER A 22 -6.45 -42.40 -25.38
CA SER A 22 -5.55 -43.55 -25.17
C SER A 22 -5.03 -43.58 -23.74
N ALA A 23 -5.34 -44.68 -23.06
CA ALA A 23 -4.79 -45.07 -21.77
C ALA A 23 -3.42 -45.74 -21.95
N ALA A 24 -2.50 -45.48 -21.03
CA ALA A 24 -1.34 -46.36 -20.81
C ALA A 24 -1.00 -46.37 -19.31
N LEU A 25 -1.38 -47.47 -18.67
CA LEU A 25 -0.91 -47.92 -17.36
C LEU A 25 0.58 -48.27 -17.46
N THR A 26 1.40 -47.79 -16.54
CA THR A 26 2.68 -48.44 -16.22
C THR A 26 2.72 -48.73 -14.73
N GLN A 27 2.92 -50.02 -14.44
CA GLN A 27 3.06 -50.61 -13.12
C GLN A 27 4.48 -50.33 -12.60
N VAL A 28 4.59 -49.97 -11.33
CA VAL A 28 5.84 -50.05 -10.57
C VAL A 28 5.68 -51.20 -9.57
N PRO A 29 6.57 -52.21 -9.56
CA PRO A 29 6.51 -53.27 -8.56
C PRO A 29 7.08 -52.78 -7.23
N GLY A 30 6.40 -53.14 -6.14
CA GLY A 30 6.90 -52.97 -4.79
C GLY A 30 7.99 -53.99 -4.44
N LEU A 31 8.82 -53.61 -3.47
CA LEU A 31 9.55 -54.52 -2.59
C LEU A 31 9.51 -53.92 -1.19
N ALA A 32 8.90 -54.67 -0.28
CA ALA A 32 8.96 -54.48 1.16
C ALA A 32 10.19 -55.20 1.74
N VAL A 33 10.31 -55.15 3.07
CA VAL A 33 11.29 -55.79 3.99
C VAL A 33 12.43 -54.83 4.39
N GLY A 34 12.69 -54.56 5.67
CA GLY A 34 12.17 -55.16 6.90
C GLY A 34 12.53 -54.35 8.14
N ALA A 35 11.81 -54.66 9.21
CA ALA A 35 12.10 -54.22 10.57
C ALA A 35 13.42 -54.83 11.07
N GLY A 36 14.19 -54.04 11.81
CA GLY A 36 15.35 -54.49 12.55
C GLY A 36 15.56 -53.59 13.77
N VAL A 37 14.99 -54.01 14.90
CA VAL A 37 15.35 -53.53 16.23
C VAL A 37 16.70 -54.15 16.58
N GLY A 38 17.66 -53.34 17.02
CA GLY A 38 18.98 -53.78 17.46
C GLY A 38 19.59 -52.74 18.39
N GLU A 39 19.39 -52.98 19.68
CA GLU A 39 20.02 -52.26 20.80
C GLU A 39 21.39 -52.87 21.12
N ALA A 40 22.26 -52.06 21.74
CA ALA A 40 23.56 -52.35 22.35
C ALA A 40 24.81 -52.24 21.45
N ALA A 41 25.64 -51.22 21.71
CA ALA A 41 26.75 -51.32 22.66
C ALA A 41 27.57 -50.01 22.67
N GLU A 42 27.76 -49.45 23.87
CA GLU A 42 28.66 -48.33 24.14
C GLU A 42 30.13 -48.73 23.97
N THR A 43 30.90 -47.85 23.33
CA THR A 43 32.36 -47.76 23.51
C THR A 43 32.75 -46.30 23.72
N PRO A 44 33.58 -45.97 24.72
CA PRO A 44 33.89 -44.59 25.08
C PRO A 44 34.97 -44.04 24.14
N VAL A 45 34.69 -42.93 23.46
CA VAL A 45 35.70 -42.19 22.70
C VAL A 45 36.04 -40.90 23.45
N ALA A 46 37.33 -40.72 23.69
CA ALA A 46 37.95 -39.64 24.42
C ALA A 46 37.57 -38.25 23.88
N THR A 47 37.31 -37.34 24.81
CA THR A 47 36.99 -35.93 24.60
C THR A 47 38.21 -35.13 24.17
N THR A 48 38.19 -34.59 22.94
CA THR A 48 39.00 -33.43 22.54
C THR A 48 38.18 -32.15 22.68
N PRO A 49 38.70 -31.06 23.28
CA PRO A 49 37.96 -29.82 23.43
C PRO A 49 37.89 -29.08 22.10
N VAL A 50 36.67 -28.82 21.61
CA VAL A 50 36.39 -28.00 20.42
C VAL A 50 36.42 -26.51 20.83
N PRO A 51 37.00 -25.60 20.03
CA PRO A 51 36.98 -24.16 20.32
C PRO A 51 35.53 -23.62 20.32
N ALA A 52 35.20 -22.77 21.29
CA ALA A 52 33.89 -22.16 21.40
C ALA A 52 33.54 -21.32 20.15
N VAL A 53 32.47 -21.70 19.47
CA VAL A 53 31.85 -20.91 18.38
C VAL A 53 31.14 -19.70 19.01
N PRO A 54 31.29 -18.47 18.48
CA PRO A 54 30.55 -17.32 19.00
C PRO A 54 29.05 -17.50 18.75
N VAL A 55 28.25 -17.34 19.80
CA VAL A 55 26.79 -17.36 19.71
C VAL A 55 26.33 -16.18 18.84
N PRO A 56 25.50 -16.39 17.80
CA PRO A 56 24.97 -15.28 17.02
C PRO A 56 23.97 -14.49 17.88
N THR A 57 24.22 -13.19 18.02
CA THR A 57 23.34 -12.24 18.67
C THR A 57 21.97 -12.27 18.00
N ALA A 58 20.91 -12.48 18.79
CA ALA A 58 19.53 -12.51 18.29
C ALA A 58 19.19 -11.20 17.55
N PRO A 59 18.43 -11.26 16.44
CA PRO A 59 17.99 -10.05 15.75
C PRO A 59 17.08 -9.23 16.66
N VAL A 60 17.39 -7.93 16.77
CA VAL A 60 16.55 -6.95 17.47
C VAL A 60 15.22 -6.86 16.72
N VAL A 61 14.18 -7.43 17.31
CA VAL A 61 12.79 -7.28 16.85
C VAL A 61 12.41 -5.80 17.03
N PRO A 62 11.94 -5.09 15.98
CA PRO A 62 11.42 -3.74 16.15
C PRO A 62 10.26 -3.75 17.14
N PRO A 63 10.09 -2.73 17.98
CA PRO A 63 8.95 -2.67 18.89
C PRO A 63 7.65 -2.71 18.08
N ALA A 64 6.78 -3.65 18.42
CA ALA A 64 5.44 -3.73 17.87
C ALA A 64 4.71 -2.41 18.10
N LEU A 65 4.12 -1.86 17.04
CA LEU A 65 3.30 -0.66 17.12
C LEU A 65 2.12 -0.91 18.08
N PRO A 66 1.74 0.06 18.92
CA PRO A 66 0.54 -0.07 19.74
C PRO A 66 -0.69 -0.13 18.84
N ALA A 67 -1.54 -1.14 19.02
CA ALA A 67 -2.84 -1.22 18.36
C ALA A 67 -3.74 -0.07 18.86
N PRO A 68 -4.38 0.73 17.97
CA PRO A 68 -5.35 1.73 18.42
C PRO A 68 -6.70 1.07 18.76
N PRO A 69 -7.45 1.64 19.73
CA PRO A 69 -8.76 1.15 20.14
C PRO A 69 -9.82 1.66 19.17
N ASP A 70 -10.24 0.80 18.25
CA ASP A 70 -11.52 1.01 17.55
C ASP A 70 -12.17 -0.35 17.30
N PRO A 71 -13.36 -0.64 17.85
CA PRO A 71 -14.01 -1.95 17.69
C PRO A 71 -14.49 -2.20 16.25
N GLN A 72 -14.38 -1.21 15.36
CA GLN A 72 -14.88 -1.26 13.99
C GLN A 72 -13.78 -0.95 12.95
N PRO A 73 -13.71 -1.72 11.85
CA PRO A 73 -12.81 -1.46 10.72
C PRO A 73 -12.87 -0.02 10.21
N ALA A 74 -11.73 0.51 9.75
CA ALA A 74 -11.73 1.76 9.01
C ALA A 74 -12.43 1.57 7.66
N PHE A 75 -13.47 2.35 7.39
CA PHE A 75 -14.20 2.29 6.12
C PHE A 75 -13.84 3.47 5.22
N GLY A 76 -13.97 3.26 3.93
CA GLY A 76 -13.97 4.32 2.94
C GLY A 76 -14.64 3.90 1.64
N ALA A 77 -14.38 4.66 0.58
CA ALA A 77 -14.90 4.38 -0.75
C ALA A 77 -13.92 4.85 -1.83
N TYR A 78 -13.85 4.14 -2.95
CA TYR A 78 -13.26 4.69 -4.16
C TYR A 78 -14.31 5.54 -4.88
N LEU A 79 -14.08 6.85 -4.92
CA LEU A 79 -15.04 7.84 -5.42
C LEU A 79 -14.60 8.55 -6.69
N HIS A 80 -13.29 8.57 -6.96
CA HIS A 80 -12.58 9.03 -8.17
C HIS A 80 -11.07 9.06 -7.84
N TYR A 81 -10.18 8.94 -8.83
CA TYR A 81 -8.72 8.97 -8.58
C TYR A 81 -8.17 10.36 -8.21
N GLY A 82 -8.67 11.42 -8.86
CA GLY A 82 -8.24 12.81 -8.65
C GLY A 82 -9.00 13.58 -7.56
N PRO A 83 -8.85 14.93 -7.51
CA PRO A 83 -9.44 15.79 -6.47
C PRO A 83 -10.96 15.67 -6.27
N LEU A 84 -11.70 15.29 -7.32
CA LEU A 84 -13.14 15.01 -7.21
C LEU A 84 -13.44 13.90 -6.20
N GLY A 85 -12.55 12.92 -6.03
CA GLY A 85 -12.71 11.84 -5.06
C GLY A 85 -12.65 12.35 -3.63
N VAL A 86 -11.77 13.31 -3.36
CA VAL A 86 -11.64 13.99 -2.06
C VAL A 86 -12.91 14.79 -1.74
N LEU A 87 -13.44 15.55 -2.70
CA LEU A 87 -14.69 16.30 -2.52
C LEU A 87 -15.87 15.37 -2.18
N ARG A 88 -15.92 14.22 -2.86
CA ARG A 88 -16.96 13.19 -2.66
C ARG A 88 -16.89 12.49 -1.31
N MET A 89 -15.76 12.50 -0.60
CA MET A 89 -15.66 11.92 0.75
C MET A 89 -16.61 12.61 1.73
N ALA A 90 -16.74 13.93 1.64
CA ALA A 90 -17.70 14.67 2.47
C ALA A 90 -19.16 14.43 2.02
N GLU A 91 -19.39 14.18 0.73
CA GLU A 91 -20.71 13.90 0.18
C GLU A 91 -21.22 12.51 0.59
N ILE A 92 -20.39 11.47 0.50
CA ILE A 92 -20.78 10.12 0.94
C ILE A 92 -21.03 10.09 2.46
N SER A 93 -20.25 10.84 3.25
CA SER A 93 -20.49 10.97 4.69
C SER A 93 -21.87 11.56 5.00
N ARG A 94 -22.26 12.62 4.28
CA ARG A 94 -23.62 13.19 4.39
C ARG A 94 -24.70 12.20 3.95
N TRP A 95 -24.46 11.45 2.88
CA TRP A 95 -25.39 10.42 2.42
C TRP A 95 -25.54 9.25 3.40
N LEU A 96 -24.50 8.97 4.20
CA LEU A 96 -24.52 7.98 5.28
C LEU A 96 -25.07 8.52 6.62
N ASP A 97 -25.58 9.75 6.64
CA ASP A 97 -26.11 10.40 7.84
C ASP A 97 -25.06 10.59 8.95
N GLY A 98 -23.81 10.91 8.58
CA GLY A 98 -22.79 11.43 9.52
C GLY A 98 -21.44 10.72 9.57
N PRO A 99 -21.33 9.37 9.50
CA PRO A 99 -20.05 8.67 9.61
C PRO A 99 -19.01 9.19 8.62
N GLN A 100 -17.80 9.53 9.08
CA GLN A 100 -16.74 10.00 8.19
C GLN A 100 -15.90 8.82 7.68
N PRO A 101 -15.70 8.70 6.35
CA PRO A 101 -14.69 7.83 5.80
C PRO A 101 -13.32 8.10 6.43
N ARG A 102 -12.68 7.05 6.93
CA ARG A 102 -11.30 7.11 7.40
C ARG A 102 -10.31 6.68 6.34
N VAL A 103 -10.75 6.02 5.27
CA VAL A 103 -9.87 5.50 4.23
C VAL A 103 -10.07 6.28 2.93
N GLY A 104 -9.02 6.99 2.50
CA GLY A 104 -8.94 7.63 1.20
C GLY A 104 -8.24 6.69 0.24
N ARG A 105 -8.97 6.15 -0.74
CA ARG A 105 -8.42 5.23 -1.74
C ARG A 105 -8.33 5.88 -3.11
N SER A 106 -7.17 5.73 -3.76
CA SER A 106 -6.94 6.19 -5.13
C SER A 106 -6.03 5.24 -5.92
N TYR A 107 -5.87 5.50 -7.22
CA TYR A 107 -5.01 4.76 -8.14
C TYR A 107 -4.04 5.71 -8.84
N LEU A 108 -2.83 5.20 -9.10
CA LEU A 108 -1.95 5.81 -10.08
C LEU A 108 -2.28 5.30 -11.49
N PRO A 109 -2.34 6.18 -12.51
CA PRO A 109 -2.45 5.74 -13.89
C PRO A 109 -1.21 4.92 -14.30
N GLY A 110 -1.46 3.78 -14.94
CA GLY A 110 -0.42 2.83 -15.34
C GLY A 110 -0.06 2.86 -16.82
N ASP A 111 -0.46 3.88 -17.57
CA ASP A 111 -0.18 4.01 -19.01
C ASP A 111 1.31 4.27 -19.30
N ARG A 112 1.99 5.02 -18.43
CA ARG A 112 3.42 5.37 -18.57
C ARG A 112 4.11 5.50 -17.21
N TRP A 113 5.42 5.28 -17.18
CA TRP A 113 6.22 5.38 -15.94
C TRP A 113 6.04 6.70 -15.19
N SER A 114 6.02 7.84 -15.88
CA SER A 114 5.90 9.15 -15.21
C SER A 114 4.60 9.33 -14.43
N ASN A 115 3.54 8.57 -14.76
CA ASN A 115 2.30 8.56 -14.00
C ASN A 115 2.40 7.62 -12.78
N ILE A 116 3.07 6.48 -12.91
CA ILE A 116 3.40 5.55 -11.79
C ILE A 116 4.33 6.20 -10.78
N GLU A 117 5.20 7.11 -11.21
CA GLU A 117 6.03 7.90 -10.30
C GLU A 117 5.20 8.89 -9.45
N GLY A 118 3.89 9.05 -9.69
CA GLY A 118 3.03 10.02 -9.03
C GLY A 118 3.36 11.44 -9.46
N ALA A 119 2.93 11.84 -10.67
CA ALA A 119 3.25 13.14 -11.27
C ALA A 119 3.04 14.32 -10.27
N PRO A 120 3.88 15.37 -10.31
CA PRO A 120 3.74 16.50 -9.39
C PRO A 120 2.31 17.07 -9.38
N GLY A 121 1.76 17.30 -8.19
CA GLY A 121 0.39 17.77 -8.01
C GLY A 121 -0.70 16.70 -8.05
N PHE A 122 -0.42 15.50 -8.57
CA PHE A 122 -1.43 14.44 -8.72
C PHE A 122 -1.95 13.94 -7.37
N LEU A 123 -1.05 13.81 -6.39
CA LEU A 123 -1.35 13.27 -5.07
C LEU A 123 -1.72 14.34 -4.03
N ASP A 124 -1.56 15.63 -4.35
CA ASP A 124 -1.67 16.72 -3.37
C ASP A 124 -3.02 16.76 -2.67
N ALA A 125 -4.11 16.59 -3.42
CA ALA A 125 -5.47 16.61 -2.84
C ALA A 125 -5.66 15.47 -1.82
N TRP A 126 -5.19 14.27 -2.14
CA TRP A 126 -5.27 13.13 -1.23
C TRP A 126 -4.31 13.25 -0.06
N ALA A 127 -3.11 13.78 -0.30
CA ALA A 127 -2.14 14.04 0.75
C ALA A 127 -2.67 15.05 1.75
N ASN A 128 -3.26 16.16 1.28
CA ASN A 128 -3.93 17.15 2.12
C ASN A 128 -5.05 16.49 2.95
N TRP A 129 -5.94 15.73 2.30
CA TRP A 129 -7.04 15.03 2.97
C TRP A 129 -6.54 14.07 4.05
N ARG A 130 -5.46 13.32 3.79
CA ARG A 130 -4.86 12.42 4.79
C ARG A 130 -4.31 13.18 6.00
N ARG A 131 -3.65 14.33 5.78
CA ARG A 131 -3.00 15.11 6.85
C ARG A 131 -3.97 15.90 7.74
N GLU A 132 -5.22 16.10 7.28
CA GLU A 132 -6.25 16.80 8.07
C GLU A 132 -6.66 16.06 9.36
N ARG A 133 -6.55 14.72 9.41
CA ARG A 133 -6.86 13.93 10.60
C ARG A 133 -5.90 12.75 10.76
N ALA A 134 -5.40 12.53 11.98
CA ALA A 134 -4.44 11.48 12.28
C ALA A 134 -5.01 10.05 12.09
N ASP A 135 -6.31 9.87 12.30
CA ASP A 135 -7.01 8.58 12.21
C ASP A 135 -7.40 8.18 10.77
N ARG A 136 -7.16 9.04 9.78
CA ARG A 136 -7.34 8.69 8.37
C ARG A 136 -6.30 7.66 7.90
N MET A 137 -6.45 7.15 6.70
CA MET A 137 -5.51 6.27 6.02
C MET A 137 -5.51 6.66 4.56
N PHE A 138 -4.32 6.78 3.95
CA PHE A 138 -4.21 6.92 2.50
C PHE A 138 -3.80 5.57 1.91
N VAL A 139 -4.63 5.05 1.03
CA VAL A 139 -4.44 3.77 0.34
C VAL A 139 -4.28 4.08 -1.15
N LEU A 140 -3.16 3.65 -1.73
CA LEU A 140 -2.82 3.94 -3.11
C LEU A 140 -2.54 2.66 -3.87
N ASN A 141 -3.34 2.38 -4.90
CA ASN A 141 -3.08 1.32 -5.86
C ASN A 141 -1.97 1.75 -6.83
N VAL A 142 -0.92 0.92 -6.92
CA VAL A 142 0.29 1.22 -7.69
C VAL A 142 0.58 0.10 -8.69
N PRO A 143 0.58 0.38 -10.00
CA PRO A 143 0.96 -0.61 -11.01
C PRO A 143 2.42 -1.06 -10.84
N MET A 144 2.71 -2.34 -11.09
CA MET A 144 4.11 -2.79 -11.14
C MET A 144 4.77 -2.55 -12.52
N LEU A 145 3.99 -2.27 -13.56
CA LEU A 145 4.48 -2.04 -14.91
C LEU A 145 3.66 -0.95 -15.58
N GLU A 146 4.28 -0.15 -16.44
CA GLU A 146 3.55 0.73 -17.36
C GLU A 146 2.82 -0.07 -18.46
N ARG A 147 2.04 0.63 -19.30
CA ARG A 147 1.15 0.00 -20.29
C ARG A 147 0.21 -1.01 -19.62
N ASN A 148 -0.25 -0.67 -18.41
CA ASN A 148 -0.81 -1.63 -17.47
C ASN A 148 -2.08 -2.33 -17.98
N GLU A 149 -2.81 -1.71 -18.90
CA GLU A 149 -4.08 -2.21 -19.45
C GLU A 149 -4.06 -2.36 -20.98
N GLU A 150 -2.87 -2.39 -21.60
CA GLU A 150 -2.74 -2.47 -23.08
C GLU A 150 -2.97 -3.89 -23.66
N GLY A 151 -3.20 -4.89 -22.82
CA GLY A 151 -3.46 -6.26 -23.27
C GLY A 151 -2.23 -6.97 -23.87
N LEU A 152 -1.06 -6.79 -23.23
CA LEU A 152 0.20 -7.40 -23.69
C LEU A 152 0.17 -8.93 -23.62
N SER A 153 0.91 -9.59 -24.51
CA SER A 153 1.05 -11.05 -24.50
C SER A 153 1.81 -11.57 -23.27
N ASP A 154 1.58 -12.82 -22.88
CA ASP A 154 2.31 -13.45 -21.75
C ASP A 154 3.83 -13.49 -21.97
N ALA A 155 4.28 -13.60 -23.22
CA ALA A 155 5.71 -13.57 -23.55
C ALA A 155 6.32 -12.19 -23.24
N GLU A 156 5.63 -11.11 -23.60
CA GLU A 156 6.04 -9.74 -23.30
C GLU A 156 5.99 -9.47 -21.79
N VAL A 157 4.91 -9.87 -21.11
CA VAL A 157 4.80 -9.70 -19.65
C VAL A 157 5.90 -10.46 -18.92
N ARG A 158 6.17 -11.72 -19.29
CA ARG A 158 7.28 -12.51 -18.72
C ARG A 158 8.62 -11.79 -18.88
N ALA A 159 8.90 -11.21 -20.06
CA ALA A 159 10.12 -10.47 -20.29
C ALA A 159 10.20 -9.20 -19.41
N LEU A 160 9.10 -8.46 -19.27
CA LEU A 160 9.00 -7.28 -18.41
C LEU A 160 9.17 -7.63 -16.92
N LEU A 161 8.53 -8.69 -16.43
CA LEU A 161 8.70 -9.16 -15.05
C LEU A 161 10.15 -9.52 -14.74
N ARG A 162 10.87 -10.14 -15.69
CA ARG A 162 12.29 -10.48 -15.53
C ARG A 162 13.19 -9.25 -15.50
N ARG A 163 12.90 -8.23 -16.32
CA ARG A 163 13.57 -6.92 -16.29
C ARG A 163 13.34 -6.21 -14.96
N GLY A 164 12.10 -6.22 -14.48
CA GLY A 164 11.75 -5.73 -13.15
C GLY A 164 12.48 -6.46 -12.03
N ALA A 165 12.51 -7.80 -12.07
CA ALA A 165 13.25 -8.61 -11.10
C ALA A 165 14.77 -8.35 -11.14
N ALA A 166 15.31 -7.96 -12.29
CA ALA A 166 16.71 -7.53 -12.43
C ALA A 166 16.96 -6.12 -11.86
N GLY A 167 15.92 -5.36 -11.50
CA GLY A 167 15.99 -4.04 -10.89
C GLY A 167 15.96 -2.87 -11.89
N GLU A 168 15.62 -3.14 -13.15
CA GLU A 168 15.64 -2.10 -14.20
C GLU A 168 14.67 -0.94 -13.91
N PHE A 169 13.57 -1.23 -13.21
CA PHE A 169 12.51 -0.26 -12.91
C PHE A 169 12.56 0.31 -11.49
N ASP A 170 13.55 -0.09 -10.68
CA ASP A 170 13.74 0.39 -9.29
C ASP A 170 13.71 1.94 -9.19
N PRO A 171 14.34 2.73 -10.10
CA PRO A 171 14.31 4.18 -10.02
C PRO A 171 12.91 4.81 -10.00
N HIS A 172 11.94 4.22 -10.70
CA HIS A 172 10.55 4.74 -10.74
C HIS A 172 9.88 4.63 -9.37
N TYR A 173 10.10 3.52 -8.66
CA TYR A 173 9.55 3.31 -7.33
C TYR A 173 10.27 4.11 -6.26
N ARG A 174 11.58 4.33 -6.39
CA ARG A 174 12.29 5.29 -5.55
C ARG A 174 11.69 6.68 -5.68
N ARG A 175 11.43 7.12 -6.92
CA ARG A 175 10.83 8.43 -7.19
C ARG A 175 9.43 8.56 -6.58
N LEU A 176 8.58 7.54 -6.73
CA LEU A 176 7.26 7.53 -6.08
C LEU A 176 7.38 7.65 -4.55
N ALA A 177 8.26 6.85 -3.95
CA ALA A 177 8.49 6.87 -2.51
C ALA A 177 8.98 8.23 -2.00
N GLU A 178 9.94 8.85 -2.68
CA GLU A 178 10.41 10.21 -2.38
C GLU A 178 9.25 11.22 -2.43
N ARG A 179 8.43 11.20 -3.49
CA ARG A 179 7.29 12.11 -3.63
C ARG A 179 6.25 11.91 -2.53
N LEU A 180 5.94 10.67 -2.15
CA LEU A 180 5.01 10.40 -1.05
C LEU A 180 5.52 10.96 0.30
N VAL A 181 6.83 10.84 0.57
CA VAL A 181 7.46 11.42 1.75
C VAL A 181 7.45 12.95 1.69
N GLU A 182 7.82 13.54 0.55
CA GLU A 182 7.82 14.99 0.32
C GLU A 182 6.42 15.61 0.44
N SER A 183 5.38 14.90 -0.01
CA SER A 183 3.97 15.28 0.16
C SER A 183 3.45 15.08 1.59
N GLY A 184 4.28 14.65 2.54
CA GLY A 184 3.90 14.49 3.95
C GLY A 184 2.93 13.34 4.20
N VAL A 185 2.88 12.33 3.32
CA VAL A 185 2.15 11.07 3.52
C VAL A 185 3.08 9.86 3.55
N PRO A 186 4.10 9.86 4.44
CA PRO A 186 5.09 8.79 4.51
C PRO A 186 4.50 7.47 4.99
N ASP A 187 3.27 7.45 5.51
CA ASP A 187 2.57 6.28 6.07
C ASP A 187 1.52 5.68 5.11
N THR A 188 1.62 6.02 3.82
CA THR A 188 0.74 5.50 2.75
C THR A 188 0.75 3.97 2.73
N ILE A 189 -0.44 3.37 2.62
CA ILE A 189 -0.62 1.95 2.34
C ILE A 189 -0.61 1.76 0.82
N LEU A 190 0.32 0.94 0.32
CA LEU A 190 0.55 0.72 -1.10
C LEU A 190 -0.02 -0.64 -1.50
N VAL A 191 -1.08 -0.61 -2.31
CA VAL A 191 -1.65 -1.80 -2.96
C VAL A 191 -0.91 -2.00 -4.27
N LEU A 192 0.26 -2.61 -4.17
CA LEU A 192 1.15 -2.83 -5.29
C LEU A 192 0.60 -3.99 -6.14
N GLY A 193 0.56 -3.85 -7.47
CA GLY A 193 0.25 -4.96 -8.38
C GLY A 193 -1.02 -5.73 -8.06
N TRP A 194 -2.12 -5.03 -7.73
CA TRP A 194 -3.41 -5.63 -7.34
C TRP A 194 -3.94 -6.61 -8.38
N GLU A 195 -4.77 -7.56 -7.95
CA GLU A 195 -5.44 -8.55 -8.82
C GLU A 195 -4.45 -9.33 -9.72
N MET A 196 -3.24 -9.57 -9.21
CA MET A 196 -2.17 -10.21 -9.97
C MET A 196 -2.50 -11.63 -10.45
N ASN A 197 -3.46 -12.30 -9.80
CA ASN A 197 -3.91 -13.64 -10.15
C ASN A 197 -4.85 -13.70 -11.37
N GLY A 198 -5.26 -12.55 -11.90
CA GLY A 198 -6.04 -12.45 -13.13
C GLY A 198 -5.20 -12.32 -14.41
N ILE A 199 -5.85 -11.85 -15.48
CA ILE A 199 -5.23 -11.66 -16.80
C ILE A 199 -5.23 -10.22 -17.32
N THR A 200 -5.96 -9.33 -16.64
CA THR A 200 -6.22 -7.96 -17.11
C THR A 200 -4.96 -7.12 -17.18
N TYR A 201 -4.15 -7.16 -16.13
CA TYR A 201 -3.05 -6.24 -15.94
C TYR A 201 -1.73 -6.76 -16.52
N THR A 202 -0.90 -5.84 -17.00
CA THR A 202 0.46 -6.14 -17.46
C THR A 202 1.33 -6.63 -16.30
N HIS A 203 1.00 -6.31 -15.05
CA HIS A 203 1.67 -6.85 -13.85
C HIS A 203 1.15 -8.21 -13.36
N ARG A 204 0.28 -8.90 -14.11
CA ARG A 204 -0.22 -10.23 -13.71
C ARG A 204 0.93 -11.22 -13.42
N CYS A 205 0.72 -12.08 -12.44
CA CYS A 205 1.73 -12.99 -11.91
C CYS A 205 1.91 -14.25 -12.78
N GLY A 206 0.82 -14.78 -13.36
CA GLY A 206 0.80 -16.07 -14.07
C GLY A 206 1.93 -16.30 -15.09
N PRO A 207 2.34 -15.31 -15.90
CA PRO A 207 3.41 -15.49 -16.87
C PRO A 207 4.77 -15.88 -16.29
N ASP A 208 5.14 -15.43 -15.08
CA ASP A 208 6.38 -15.83 -14.40
C ASP A 208 6.30 -15.54 -12.89
N PRO A 209 5.70 -16.42 -12.08
CA PRO A 209 5.48 -16.17 -10.64
C PRO A 209 6.78 -15.93 -9.87
N GLU A 210 7.87 -16.59 -10.25
CA GLU A 210 9.18 -16.40 -9.61
C GLU A 210 9.78 -15.01 -9.91
N ALA A 211 9.69 -14.56 -11.16
CA ALA A 211 10.10 -13.19 -11.50
C ALA A 211 9.18 -12.15 -10.85
N TRP A 212 7.87 -12.42 -10.79
CA TRP A 212 6.89 -11.54 -10.12
C TRP A 212 7.24 -11.34 -8.64
N LYS A 213 7.47 -12.41 -7.88
CA LYS A 213 7.85 -12.35 -6.46
C LYS A 213 9.16 -11.60 -6.24
N ARG A 214 10.17 -11.87 -7.07
CA ARG A 214 11.45 -11.12 -7.02
C ARG A 214 11.25 -9.63 -7.32
N TYR A 215 10.41 -9.31 -8.30
CA TYR A 215 10.14 -7.93 -8.67
C TYR A 215 9.36 -7.18 -7.58
N TRP A 216 8.33 -7.80 -6.98
CA TRP A 216 7.68 -7.27 -5.78
C TRP A 216 8.71 -6.91 -4.69
N ASN A 217 9.56 -7.87 -4.34
CA ASN A 217 10.57 -7.70 -3.30
C ASN A 217 11.56 -6.55 -3.62
N ARG A 218 11.92 -6.38 -4.90
CA ARG A 218 12.74 -5.26 -5.39
C ARG A 218 12.06 -3.90 -5.19
N ILE A 219 10.80 -3.80 -5.58
CA ILE A 219 10.01 -2.56 -5.42
C ILE A 219 9.93 -2.20 -3.94
N VAL A 220 9.50 -3.13 -3.09
CA VAL A 220 9.35 -2.91 -1.65
C VAL A 220 10.67 -2.50 -1.01
N THR A 221 11.76 -3.21 -1.32
CA THR A 221 13.10 -2.87 -0.79
C THR A 221 13.53 -1.48 -1.22
N THR A 222 13.30 -1.11 -2.48
CA THR A 222 13.65 0.20 -3.01
C THR A 222 12.86 1.31 -2.33
N MET A 223 11.54 1.16 -2.19
CA MET A 223 10.70 2.15 -1.53
C MET A 223 11.04 2.29 -0.04
N ARG A 224 11.32 1.17 0.65
CA ARG A 224 11.74 1.17 2.06
C ARG A 224 13.13 1.80 2.29
N SER A 225 13.95 1.92 1.24
CA SER A 225 15.27 2.59 1.33
C SER A 225 15.17 4.12 1.40
N VAL A 226 14.02 4.71 1.08
CA VAL A 226 13.82 6.17 1.11
C VAL A 226 13.70 6.66 2.56
N PRO A 227 14.54 7.61 3.01
CA PRO A 227 14.47 8.14 4.37
C PRO A 227 13.11 8.75 4.71
N GLY A 228 12.64 8.53 5.94
CA GLY A 228 11.38 9.09 6.44
C GLY A 228 10.13 8.28 6.09
N GLN A 229 10.24 7.28 5.20
CA GLN A 229 9.12 6.42 4.84
C GLN A 229 8.66 5.53 6.00
N ARG A 230 7.37 5.26 6.06
CA ARG A 230 6.67 4.34 6.98
C ARG A 230 5.56 3.59 6.22
N PHE A 231 5.79 3.29 4.95
CA PHE A 231 4.82 2.65 4.08
C PHE A 231 4.50 1.24 4.58
N ARG A 232 3.27 0.81 4.29
CA ARG A 232 2.82 -0.58 4.43
C ARG A 232 2.43 -1.11 3.06
N PHE A 233 2.79 -2.35 2.77
CA PHE A 233 2.53 -2.99 1.49
C PHE A 233 1.40 -4.01 1.62
N ASP A 234 0.35 -3.82 0.84
CA ASP A 234 -0.86 -4.63 0.83
C ASP A 234 -0.85 -5.58 -0.38
N PHE A 235 -0.69 -6.87 -0.12
CA PHE A 235 -0.74 -7.92 -1.14
C PHE A 235 -2.21 -8.30 -1.38
N THR A 236 -2.76 -7.85 -2.51
CA THR A 236 -4.21 -7.89 -2.77
C THR A 236 -4.53 -8.62 -4.09
N PRO A 237 -4.90 -9.91 -4.04
CA PRO A 237 -5.44 -10.64 -5.19
C PRO A 237 -6.93 -10.38 -5.41
N SER A 238 -7.45 -10.77 -6.57
CA SER A 238 -8.90 -10.95 -6.78
C SER A 238 -9.40 -12.20 -6.06
N ARG A 239 -10.63 -12.15 -5.52
CA ARG A 239 -11.27 -13.29 -4.86
C ARG A 239 -11.37 -14.51 -5.77
N GLY A 240 -11.04 -15.66 -5.19
CA GLY A 240 -11.08 -16.96 -5.85
C GLY A 240 -9.79 -17.24 -6.61
N ARG A 241 -9.82 -18.28 -7.44
CA ARG A 241 -8.64 -18.64 -8.24
C ARG A 241 -8.33 -17.58 -9.29
N ASP A 242 -9.35 -17.04 -9.94
CA ASP A 242 -9.22 -16.35 -11.23
C ASP A 242 -8.38 -17.18 -12.23
N ALA A 243 -7.24 -16.70 -12.71
CA ALA A 243 -6.41 -17.44 -13.67
C ALA A 243 -5.38 -18.37 -13.00
N VAL A 244 -4.81 -17.99 -11.86
CA VAL A 244 -3.81 -18.79 -11.10
C VAL A 244 -4.06 -18.68 -9.59
N PRO A 245 -3.75 -19.72 -8.78
CA PRO A 245 -3.79 -19.59 -7.33
C PRO A 245 -3.01 -18.37 -6.84
N TRP A 246 -3.67 -17.41 -6.19
CA TRP A 246 -2.98 -16.20 -5.75
C TRP A 246 -1.89 -16.48 -4.70
N THR A 247 -2.00 -17.58 -3.96
CA THR A 247 -0.98 -18.01 -2.99
C THR A 247 0.36 -18.33 -3.65
N ASP A 248 0.36 -18.76 -4.92
CA ASP A 248 1.59 -19.07 -5.67
C ASP A 248 2.41 -17.81 -5.98
N CYS A 249 1.73 -16.66 -5.94
CA CYS A 249 2.29 -15.33 -6.15
C CYS A 249 2.74 -14.66 -4.86
N TYR A 250 2.51 -15.25 -3.68
CA TYR A 250 2.86 -14.63 -2.41
C TYR A 250 4.39 -14.41 -2.29
N PRO A 251 4.88 -13.17 -2.12
CA PRO A 251 6.31 -12.86 -2.19
C PRO A 251 7.07 -13.08 -0.87
N GLY A 252 6.34 -13.41 0.21
CA GLY A 252 6.86 -13.72 1.53
C GLY A 252 6.63 -12.63 2.58
N ASP A 253 6.66 -13.02 3.86
CA ASP A 253 6.27 -12.17 5.00
C ASP A 253 7.13 -10.92 5.20
N ALA A 254 8.36 -10.93 4.70
CA ALA A 254 9.33 -9.86 4.91
C ALA A 254 8.93 -8.57 4.18
N THR A 255 8.17 -8.66 3.10
CA THR A 255 7.82 -7.54 2.21
C THR A 255 6.31 -7.32 2.07
N VAL A 256 5.51 -8.06 2.84
CA VAL A 256 4.05 -7.91 2.91
C VAL A 256 3.66 -7.52 4.33
N ASP A 257 2.94 -6.41 4.47
CA ASP A 257 2.49 -5.90 5.76
C ASP A 257 1.01 -6.22 6.00
N ILE A 258 0.21 -6.31 4.93
CA ILE A 258 -1.23 -6.57 4.94
C ILE A 258 -1.55 -7.59 3.84
N ILE A 259 -2.46 -8.52 4.10
CA ILE A 259 -2.98 -9.42 3.07
C ILE A 259 -4.40 -8.96 2.73
N GLY A 260 -4.56 -8.29 1.60
CA GLY A 260 -5.83 -7.80 1.12
C GLY A 260 -6.59 -8.82 0.27
N MET A 261 -7.78 -8.42 -0.17
CA MET A 261 -8.55 -9.13 -1.18
C MET A 261 -9.50 -8.16 -1.89
N ASP A 262 -9.54 -8.22 -3.22
CA ASP A 262 -10.54 -7.53 -4.03
C ASP A 262 -11.72 -8.46 -4.30
N ALA A 263 -12.93 -8.05 -3.88
CA ALA A 263 -14.10 -8.92 -3.80
C ALA A 263 -15.36 -8.28 -4.41
N TYR A 264 -15.75 -8.77 -5.59
CA TYR A 264 -17.01 -8.39 -6.24
C TYR A 264 -17.99 -9.56 -6.32
N ASP A 265 -19.30 -9.30 -6.42
CA ASP A 265 -20.33 -10.34 -6.51
C ASP A 265 -20.39 -11.03 -7.88
N GLN A 266 -19.38 -11.85 -8.13
CA GLN A 266 -19.19 -12.59 -9.37
C GLN A 266 -18.63 -14.01 -9.09
N PRO A 267 -18.64 -14.95 -10.06
CA PRO A 267 -19.41 -14.91 -11.29
C PRO A 267 -20.93 -14.85 -11.02
N GLN A 268 -21.70 -14.66 -12.08
CA GLN A 268 -23.15 -14.60 -11.97
C GLN A 268 -23.69 -15.89 -11.33
N GLY A 269 -24.58 -15.75 -10.34
CA GLY A 269 -25.24 -16.86 -9.65
C GLY A 269 -24.46 -17.47 -8.48
N LEU A 270 -23.21 -17.07 -8.23
CA LEU A 270 -22.47 -17.54 -7.05
C LEU A 270 -22.98 -16.82 -5.79
N SER A 271 -23.51 -17.59 -4.83
CA SER A 271 -24.00 -17.06 -3.55
C SER A 271 -22.85 -16.50 -2.70
N PHE A 272 -23.18 -15.69 -1.69
CA PHE A 272 -22.17 -15.20 -0.74
C PHE A 272 -21.44 -16.34 -0.04
N ASP A 273 -22.15 -17.35 0.46
CA ASP A 273 -21.53 -18.54 1.07
C ASP A 273 -20.63 -19.31 0.09
N GLY A 274 -21.01 -19.32 -1.19
CA GLY A 274 -20.16 -19.85 -2.26
C GLY A 274 -18.86 -19.05 -2.41
N GLN A 275 -18.94 -17.71 -2.35
CA GLN A 275 -17.78 -16.83 -2.39
C GLN A 275 -16.86 -16.96 -1.17
N VAL A 276 -17.43 -17.33 -0.03
CA VAL A 276 -16.67 -17.64 1.19
C VAL A 276 -15.92 -18.96 1.05
N THR A 277 -16.61 -20.01 0.59
CA THR A 277 -16.12 -21.40 0.65
C THR A 277 -15.39 -21.88 -0.60
N GLU A 278 -15.46 -21.16 -1.72
CA GLU A 278 -14.74 -21.54 -2.93
C GLU A 278 -13.21 -21.60 -2.70
N PRO A 279 -12.49 -22.40 -3.50
CA PRO A 279 -11.03 -22.39 -3.48
C PRO A 279 -10.49 -20.97 -3.67
N TYR A 280 -9.58 -20.57 -2.78
CA TYR A 280 -8.96 -19.23 -2.80
C TYR A 280 -9.95 -18.07 -2.57
N GLY A 281 -11.15 -18.36 -2.05
CA GLY A 281 -12.18 -17.38 -1.67
C GLY A 281 -11.94 -16.68 -0.34
N LEU A 282 -12.99 -16.07 0.23
CA LEU A 282 -12.87 -15.23 1.44
C LEU A 282 -12.38 -16.00 2.66
N GLN A 283 -12.81 -17.25 2.85
CA GLN A 283 -12.34 -18.07 3.98
C GLN A 283 -10.83 -18.35 3.86
N LYS A 284 -10.36 -18.71 2.66
CA LYS A 284 -8.94 -18.98 2.44
C LYS A 284 -8.08 -17.73 2.67
N HIS A 285 -8.59 -16.55 2.31
CA HIS A 285 -7.94 -15.26 2.56
C HIS A 285 -7.69 -15.02 4.05
N VAL A 286 -8.72 -15.12 4.89
CA VAL A 286 -8.58 -14.86 6.33
C VAL A 286 -7.73 -15.90 7.03
N GLU A 287 -7.80 -17.16 6.60
CA GLU A 287 -6.95 -18.24 7.13
C GLU A 287 -5.49 -18.04 6.78
N PHE A 288 -5.19 -17.67 5.52
CA PHE A 288 -3.84 -17.40 5.08
C PHE A 288 -3.24 -16.20 5.81
N ALA A 289 -4.00 -15.10 5.95
CA ALA A 289 -3.55 -13.96 6.73
C ALA A 289 -3.25 -14.31 8.19
N LYS A 290 -4.09 -15.16 8.81
CA LYS A 290 -3.86 -15.68 10.16
C LYS A 290 -2.61 -16.56 10.24
N GLU A 291 -2.39 -17.45 9.28
CA GLU A 291 -1.21 -18.32 9.19
C GLU A 291 0.09 -17.49 9.12
N HIS A 292 0.07 -16.38 8.39
CA HIS A 292 1.20 -15.47 8.22
C HIS A 292 1.27 -14.36 9.28
N GLY A 293 0.35 -14.33 10.25
CA GLY A 293 0.31 -13.32 11.31
C GLY A 293 0.12 -11.89 10.79
N LYS A 294 -0.63 -11.71 9.70
CA LYS A 294 -0.87 -10.42 9.03
C LYS A 294 -2.32 -9.96 9.21
N PRO A 295 -2.59 -8.65 9.33
CA PRO A 295 -3.94 -8.12 9.23
C PRO A 295 -4.50 -8.32 7.81
N ILE A 296 -5.83 -8.36 7.71
CA ILE A 296 -6.55 -8.37 6.43
C ILE A 296 -7.05 -6.99 6.03
N SER A 297 -7.30 -6.79 4.74
CA SER A 297 -7.99 -5.63 4.18
C SER A 297 -8.93 -6.03 3.03
N TYR A 298 -9.82 -5.12 2.65
CA TYR A 298 -10.61 -5.21 1.40
C TYR A 298 -10.46 -3.90 0.61
N PRO A 299 -9.37 -3.75 -0.18
CA PRO A 299 -9.12 -2.53 -0.95
C PRO A 299 -10.18 -2.31 -2.03
N GLU A 300 -10.75 -3.37 -2.58
CA GLU A 300 -11.94 -3.28 -3.41
C GLU A 300 -13.00 -4.25 -2.94
N TRP A 301 -14.22 -3.75 -2.81
CA TRP A 301 -15.38 -4.61 -2.87
C TRP A 301 -16.59 -3.86 -3.40
N GLY A 302 -17.57 -4.59 -3.91
CA GLY A 302 -18.80 -4.00 -4.39
C GLY A 302 -19.63 -4.98 -5.21
N LEU A 303 -20.65 -4.43 -5.86
CA LEU A 303 -21.50 -5.18 -6.78
C LEU A 303 -20.83 -5.32 -8.14
N PHE A 304 -21.34 -6.17 -9.00
CA PHE A 304 -20.88 -6.36 -10.36
C PHE A 304 -21.89 -7.17 -11.18
N ARG A 305 -21.71 -8.50 -11.27
CA ARG A 305 -22.41 -9.34 -12.26
C ARG A 305 -23.77 -9.82 -11.77
N ASN A 306 -24.05 -9.75 -10.47
CA ASN A 306 -25.36 -10.09 -9.92
C ASN A 306 -26.29 -8.87 -9.75
N GLY A 307 -25.84 -7.66 -10.12
CA GLY A 307 -26.66 -6.45 -10.12
C GLY A 307 -26.98 -5.93 -8.70
N ASP A 308 -28.18 -5.40 -8.51
CA ASP A 308 -28.65 -4.91 -7.21
C ASP A 308 -28.85 -6.07 -6.21
N ASN A 309 -27.79 -6.41 -5.49
CA ASN A 309 -27.69 -7.63 -4.67
C ASN A 309 -27.55 -7.30 -3.17
N PRO A 310 -28.67 -7.11 -2.45
CA PRO A 310 -28.63 -6.80 -1.03
C PRO A 310 -28.13 -7.98 -0.17
N GLU A 311 -28.25 -9.23 -0.64
CA GLU A 311 -27.72 -10.41 0.06
C GLU A 311 -26.19 -10.37 0.13
N TYR A 312 -25.53 -10.08 -0.99
CA TYR A 312 -24.08 -9.92 -1.02
C TYR A 312 -23.62 -8.76 -0.13
N MET A 313 -24.33 -7.63 -0.20
CA MET A 313 -24.03 -6.45 0.62
C MET A 313 -24.09 -6.77 2.12
N ARG A 314 -25.15 -7.46 2.58
CA ARG A 314 -25.27 -7.93 3.97
C ARG A 314 -24.15 -8.90 4.34
N GLY A 315 -23.84 -9.85 3.46
CA GLY A 315 -22.80 -10.86 3.66
C GLY A 315 -21.43 -10.23 3.89
N MET A 316 -20.98 -9.35 2.98
CA MET A 316 -19.69 -8.67 3.10
C MET A 316 -19.60 -7.79 4.36
N LEU A 317 -20.66 -7.05 4.68
CA LEU A 317 -20.68 -6.20 5.87
C LEU A 317 -20.62 -7.03 7.17
N ALA A 318 -21.38 -8.13 7.24
CA ALA A 318 -21.33 -9.05 8.39
C ALA A 318 -19.97 -9.75 8.49
N TRP A 319 -19.40 -10.17 7.35
CA TRP A 319 -18.06 -10.77 7.28
C TRP A 319 -16.98 -9.84 7.83
N MET A 320 -17.02 -8.56 7.45
CA MET A 320 -16.08 -7.56 7.97
C MET A 320 -16.34 -7.21 9.43
N ASP A 321 -17.58 -7.30 9.92
CA ASP A 321 -17.86 -7.16 11.34
C ASP A 321 -17.31 -8.34 12.16
N VAL A 322 -17.26 -9.56 11.60
CA VAL A 322 -16.66 -10.73 12.26
C VAL A 322 -15.13 -10.70 12.21
N HIS A 323 -14.56 -10.48 11.03
CA HIS A 323 -13.11 -10.63 10.80
C HIS A 323 -12.29 -9.35 11.03
N LYS A 324 -12.96 -8.21 11.21
CA LYS A 324 -12.37 -6.93 11.59
C LYS A 324 -11.15 -6.54 10.74
N PRO A 325 -11.29 -6.37 9.40
CA PRO A 325 -10.17 -5.92 8.57
C PRO A 325 -9.60 -4.60 9.07
N LEU A 326 -8.31 -4.37 8.83
CA LEU A 326 -7.65 -3.09 9.11
C LEU A 326 -8.41 -1.95 8.42
N TYR A 327 -8.80 -2.18 7.17
CA TYR A 327 -9.67 -1.29 6.44
C TYR A 327 -10.47 -1.99 5.33
N HIS A 328 -11.52 -1.34 4.85
CA HIS A 328 -12.23 -1.72 3.64
C HIS A 328 -12.72 -0.51 2.85
N THR A 329 -12.78 -0.63 1.53
CA THR A 329 -13.30 0.44 0.67
C THR A 329 -14.25 -0.09 -0.40
N ILE A 330 -15.47 0.43 -0.41
CA ILE A 330 -16.45 0.11 -1.46
C ILE A 330 -16.09 0.85 -2.75
N THR A 331 -16.16 0.17 -3.89
CA THR A 331 -15.97 0.79 -5.21
C THR A 331 -17.27 1.43 -5.68
N ASP A 332 -17.33 2.76 -5.74
CA ASP A 332 -18.59 3.48 -5.91
C ASP A 332 -18.71 4.19 -7.27
N TYR A 333 -19.04 3.41 -8.29
CA TYR A 333 -19.56 3.84 -9.59
C TYR A 333 -20.30 2.65 -10.21
N CYS A 334 -21.17 2.86 -11.22
CA CYS A 334 -21.88 1.73 -11.82
C CYS A 334 -20.93 0.79 -12.59
N PRO A 335 -21.07 -0.55 -12.46
CA PRO A 335 -22.16 -1.27 -11.79
C PRO A 335 -21.94 -1.56 -10.29
N HIS A 336 -20.80 -1.16 -9.73
CA HIS A 336 -20.33 -1.61 -8.42
C HIS A 336 -20.92 -0.88 -7.21
N GLY A 337 -21.16 0.41 -7.37
CA GLY A 337 -21.46 1.32 -6.28
C GLY A 337 -22.85 1.20 -5.68
N VAL A 338 -23.04 1.89 -4.58
CA VAL A 338 -24.29 2.00 -3.83
C VAL A 338 -24.82 3.43 -3.77
N TRP A 339 -23.92 4.41 -3.80
CA TRP A 339 -24.29 5.81 -3.69
C TRP A 339 -24.37 6.47 -5.06
N GLN A 340 -23.27 6.44 -5.82
CA GLN A 340 -23.25 7.02 -7.17
C GLN A 340 -23.97 6.14 -8.20
N CYS A 341 -24.15 4.84 -7.91
CA CYS A 341 -24.91 3.96 -8.79
C CYS A 341 -26.37 3.80 -8.36
N ARG A 342 -27.26 4.58 -9.00
CA ARG A 342 -28.71 4.52 -8.77
C ARG A 342 -29.38 3.21 -9.19
N GLN A 343 -28.65 2.32 -9.87
CA GLN A 343 -29.15 1.02 -10.32
C GLN A 343 -29.19 -0.02 -9.20
N ASN A 344 -28.59 0.28 -8.03
CA ASN A 344 -28.47 -0.63 -6.90
C ASN A 344 -29.24 -0.15 -5.65
N PRO A 345 -30.54 0.21 -5.74
CA PRO A 345 -31.27 0.83 -4.63
C PRO A 345 -31.41 -0.07 -3.39
N LYS A 346 -31.57 -1.40 -3.54
CA LYS A 346 -31.73 -2.30 -2.39
C LYS A 346 -30.42 -2.52 -1.65
N ALA A 347 -29.33 -2.71 -2.38
CA ALA A 347 -28.01 -2.80 -1.78
C ALA A 347 -27.58 -1.48 -1.14
N ALA A 348 -27.96 -0.35 -1.74
CA ALA A 348 -27.76 0.97 -1.15
C ALA A 348 -28.48 1.15 0.19
N GLU A 349 -29.72 0.69 0.29
CA GLU A 349 -30.47 0.67 1.55
C GLU A 349 -29.73 -0.14 2.62
N VAL A 350 -29.30 -1.37 2.31
CA VAL A 350 -28.51 -2.20 3.23
C VAL A 350 -27.26 -1.47 3.70
N TYR A 351 -26.48 -0.92 2.76
CA TYR A 351 -25.22 -0.25 3.09
C TYR A 351 -25.45 0.96 4.00
N ARG A 352 -26.46 1.78 3.69
CA ARG A 352 -26.85 2.91 4.56
C ARG A 352 -27.32 2.46 5.92
N THR A 353 -28.15 1.42 6.02
CA THR A 353 -28.66 0.96 7.32
C THR A 353 -27.53 0.45 8.23
N VAL A 354 -26.51 -0.21 7.68
CA VAL A 354 -25.41 -0.78 8.49
C VAL A 354 -24.35 0.26 8.84
N LEU A 355 -24.09 1.23 7.96
CA LEU A 355 -23.08 2.26 8.22
C LEU A 355 -23.65 3.49 8.92
N SER A 356 -24.93 3.84 8.72
CA SER A 356 -25.54 4.96 9.44
C SER A 356 -25.52 4.70 10.95
N GLY A 357 -25.27 5.74 11.73
CA GLY A 357 -25.22 5.64 13.20
C GLY A 357 -23.95 4.97 13.78
N ARG A 358 -22.95 4.62 12.97
CA ARG A 358 -21.60 4.32 13.50
C ARG A 358 -21.05 5.56 14.20
N SER A 359 -21.10 5.57 15.53
CA SER A 359 -20.55 6.65 16.35
C SER A 359 -19.03 6.64 16.24
N GLU A 360 -18.44 7.78 15.86
CA GLU A 360 -16.98 7.93 15.91
C GLU A 360 -16.52 7.97 17.37
N PRO A 361 -15.39 7.32 17.71
CA PRO A 361 -14.63 7.73 18.88
C PRO A 361 -14.30 9.22 18.74
N GLU A 362 -14.35 9.97 19.84
CA GLU A 362 -13.96 11.39 19.84
C GLU A 362 -12.59 11.57 19.17
N PRO A 363 -12.45 12.50 18.20
CA PRO A 363 -11.18 12.71 17.53
C PRO A 363 -10.15 13.15 18.57
N VAL A 364 -9.12 12.32 18.78
CA VAL A 364 -7.97 12.70 19.62
C VAL A 364 -7.31 13.91 18.96
N PRO A 365 -7.22 15.07 19.63
CA PRO A 365 -6.55 16.24 19.09
C PRO A 365 -5.11 15.89 18.75
N VAL A 366 -4.67 16.21 17.54
CA VAL A 366 -3.25 16.13 17.17
C VAL A 366 -2.50 17.06 18.14
N PRO A 367 -1.47 16.60 18.89
CA PRO A 367 -0.68 17.48 19.72
C PRO A 367 -0.04 18.54 18.83
N VAL A 368 -0.45 19.79 18.99
CA VAL A 368 0.28 20.92 18.43
C VAL A 368 1.68 20.86 19.04
N PRO A 369 2.77 20.79 18.25
CA PRO A 369 4.11 20.88 18.81
C PRO A 369 4.19 22.19 19.58
N LEU A 370 4.44 22.10 20.89
CA LEU A 370 4.77 23.28 21.69
C LEU A 370 5.91 24.02 20.97
N PRO A 371 5.82 25.35 20.80
CA PRO A 371 6.95 26.10 20.28
C PRO A 371 8.16 25.80 21.16
N SER A 372 9.22 25.27 20.54
CA SER A 372 10.49 25.02 21.22
C SER A 372 10.91 26.29 21.95
N PRO A 373 11.31 26.22 23.23
CA PRO A 373 11.83 27.40 23.91
C PRO A 373 13.01 27.95 23.11
N VAL A 374 12.92 29.22 22.73
CA VAL A 374 13.99 29.95 22.07
C VAL A 374 15.26 29.77 22.92
N PRO A 375 16.37 29.27 22.36
CA PRO A 375 17.61 29.16 23.11
C PRO A 375 18.00 30.54 23.63
N THR A 376 18.12 30.66 24.95
CA THR A 376 18.62 31.88 25.60
C THR A 376 20.02 32.16 25.04
N PRO A 377 20.32 33.37 24.55
CA PRO A 377 21.66 33.69 24.06
C PRO A 377 22.68 33.44 25.18
N ARG A 378 23.66 32.57 24.94
CA ARG A 378 24.80 32.46 25.85
C ARG A 378 25.53 33.81 25.86
N PRO A 379 25.89 34.37 27.03
CA PRO A 379 26.70 35.57 27.09
C PRO A 379 28.05 35.28 26.42
N VAL A 380 28.36 36.05 25.37
CA VAL A 380 29.67 36.05 24.71
C VAL A 380 30.69 36.63 25.70
N PRO A 381 31.80 35.95 25.99
CA PRO A 381 32.86 36.52 26.82
C PRO A 381 33.41 37.79 26.18
N THR A 382 33.35 38.89 26.92
CA THR A 382 33.90 40.19 26.51
C THR A 382 35.42 40.08 26.36
N ALA A 383 35.93 40.39 25.17
CA ALA A 383 37.36 40.50 24.92
C ALA A 383 37.97 41.63 25.78
N PRO A 384 39.19 41.47 26.30
CA PRO A 384 39.85 42.50 27.10
C PRO A 384 40.17 43.74 26.24
N PRO A 385 40.11 44.96 26.82
CA PRO A 385 40.29 46.21 26.07
C PRO A 385 41.73 46.38 25.57
N HIS A 386 41.88 46.79 24.31
CA HIS A 386 43.14 47.24 23.75
C HIS A 386 43.54 48.61 24.35
N PRO A 387 44.81 48.83 24.72
CA PRO A 387 45.25 50.00 25.49
C PRO A 387 45.21 51.35 24.75
N ASP A 388 44.90 51.38 23.45
CA ASP A 388 45.01 52.60 22.61
C ASP A 388 43.68 53.06 21.97
N CYS A 389 42.54 52.78 22.63
CA CYS A 389 41.19 53.05 22.11
C CYS A 389 40.42 53.94 23.10
N SER A 390 40.27 55.23 22.81
CA SER A 390 39.33 56.09 23.55
C SER A 390 37.94 55.95 22.90
N PRO A 391 36.94 55.36 23.59
CA PRO A 391 35.61 55.17 23.02
C PRO A 391 34.88 56.51 22.88
N LEU A 392 34.27 56.76 21.72
CA LEU A 392 33.31 57.83 21.55
C LEU A 392 31.92 57.30 21.91
N ASN A 393 31.24 57.96 22.84
CA ASN A 393 29.84 57.69 23.12
C ASN A 393 28.99 58.53 22.15
N LEU A 394 28.43 57.89 21.13
CA LEU A 394 27.60 58.56 20.11
C LEU A 394 26.10 58.34 20.34
N GLY A 395 25.73 57.69 21.44
CA GLY A 395 24.35 57.36 21.79
C GLY A 395 23.83 56.11 21.08
N ASP A 396 23.00 55.34 21.79
CA ASP A 396 22.57 53.98 21.41
C ASP A 396 21.91 53.90 20.02
N TRP A 397 21.22 54.96 19.60
CA TRP A 397 20.54 55.00 18.29
C TRP A 397 21.53 55.06 17.11
N VAL A 398 22.61 55.83 17.25
CA VAL A 398 23.63 55.98 16.21
C VAL A 398 24.52 54.73 16.15
N GLU A 399 24.86 54.17 17.31
CA GLU A 399 25.71 52.97 17.42
C GLU A 399 25.02 51.71 16.89
N HIS A 400 23.68 51.64 16.97
CA HIS A 400 22.89 50.55 16.39
C HIS A 400 22.97 50.52 14.85
N TRP A 401 22.92 51.69 14.20
CA TRP A 401 23.02 51.78 12.74
C TRP A 401 24.45 51.61 12.22
N LEU A 402 25.46 51.89 13.03
CA LEU A 402 26.87 51.77 12.67
C LEU A 402 27.50 50.41 13.04
N GLY A 403 26.73 49.49 13.62
CA GLY A 403 27.18 48.12 13.90
C GLY A 403 28.15 47.98 15.08
N GLY A 404 28.24 48.99 15.96
CA GLY A 404 29.08 48.95 17.16
C GLY A 404 29.66 50.30 17.58
N ARG A 405 30.37 50.30 18.72
CA ARG A 405 31.04 51.50 19.26
C ARG A 405 32.26 51.85 18.42
N PHE A 406 32.35 53.11 18.00
CA PHE A 406 33.52 53.65 17.32
C PHE A 406 34.56 54.14 18.32
N CYS A 407 35.83 53.83 18.07
CA CYS A 407 36.97 54.47 18.72
C CYS A 407 37.72 55.34 17.71
N VAL A 408 38.37 56.39 18.21
CA VAL A 408 39.30 57.22 17.43
C VAL A 408 40.69 57.12 18.02
N ARG A 409 41.69 56.93 17.16
CA ARG A 409 43.11 56.92 17.48
C ARG A 409 43.71 58.32 17.24
N PHE A 410 44.32 58.91 18.26
CA PHE A 410 44.83 60.29 18.26
C PHE A 410 46.35 60.41 18.01
N ASP A 411 46.90 59.58 17.13
CA ASP A 411 48.33 59.56 16.82
C ASP A 411 48.69 60.08 15.41
N TRP A 412 47.79 60.84 14.77
CA TRP A 412 47.99 61.35 13.40
C TRP A 412 48.40 62.84 13.27
N TRP A 413 48.99 63.45 14.31
CA TRP A 413 49.42 64.87 14.28
C TRP A 413 50.82 65.15 14.88
N SER A 414 51.76 64.20 14.80
CA SER A 414 53.15 64.39 15.29
C SER A 414 54.25 64.21 14.22
N ARG A 415 53.93 64.27 12.92
CA ARG A 415 54.92 64.12 11.83
C ARG A 415 55.09 65.29 10.86
N PHE A 416 54.61 66.49 11.21
CA PHE A 416 54.91 67.73 10.45
C PHE A 416 55.21 68.92 11.37
N ARG A 417 56.31 68.84 12.13
CA ARG A 417 57.05 70.01 12.62
C ARG A 417 58.53 69.80 12.38
#